data_AF-A0A9Q3FTF1-F1
#
_entry.id   AF-A0A9Q3FTF1-F1
#
_cell.length_a   1.000
_cell.length_b   1.000
_cell.length_c   1.000
_cell.angle_alpha   90.00
_cell.angle_beta   90.00
_cell.angle_gamma   90.00
#
_symmetry.space_group_name_H-M   'P 1'
#
loop_
_entity.id
_entity.type
_entity.pdbx_description
1 polymer ?
#
loop_
_entity_poly.entity_id
_entity_poly.type
_entity_poly.pdbx_seq_one_letter_code
_entity_poly.pdbx_strand_id
1 'polypeptide(L)'
;MPRHSTPFTEEEPSVKGSFTPFLGQNFISAKDIPKLEEWPTFSGEGEYNHIELIRSIDMLQEDFHIPDETIVGKLYSLFTRTAKKWYYKMRQDLGKHDWSWWKSEMITKWANNSGRFKIENAFESAIFNSQKDKLLIGFFKKKDRLSALHPD
;
A
#
# COMPACT_ATOMS: atom_id res chain seq x y z
N MET A 1 27.13 -38.93 -58.56
CA MET A 1 26.37 -37.81 -59.17
C MET A 1 26.60 -36.56 -58.34
N PRO A 2 26.73 -35.38 -58.97
CA PRO A 2 27.28 -34.16 -58.37
C PRO A 2 26.19 -33.27 -57.76
N ARG A 3 26.57 -32.25 -56.97
CA ARG A 3 26.19 -30.82 -57.12
C ARG A 3 26.79 -29.94 -55.99
N HIS A 4 27.67 -29.03 -56.45
CA HIS A 4 27.90 -27.63 -56.08
C HIS A 4 28.17 -27.17 -54.63
N SER A 5 29.37 -26.59 -54.50
CA SER A 5 29.76 -25.47 -53.65
C SER A 5 28.80 -24.27 -53.76
N THR A 6 28.50 -23.57 -52.66
CA THR A 6 29.09 -22.27 -52.26
C THR A 6 28.44 -21.76 -50.96
N PRO A 7 29.12 -20.86 -50.20
CA PRO A 7 28.78 -20.50 -48.83
C PRO A 7 27.66 -19.46 -48.80
N PHE A 8 26.80 -19.52 -47.79
CA PHE A 8 25.75 -18.54 -47.61
C PHE A 8 25.91 -17.86 -46.25
N THR A 9 26.55 -16.69 -46.30
CA THR A 9 26.40 -15.65 -45.29
C THR A 9 25.01 -15.06 -45.48
N GLU A 10 24.15 -15.20 -44.47
CA GLU A 10 23.03 -14.27 -44.30
C GLU A 10 23.02 -13.80 -42.84
N GLU A 11 22.90 -12.48 -42.75
CA GLU A 11 23.09 -11.65 -41.59
C GLU A 11 21.99 -11.87 -40.55
N GLU A 12 22.34 -11.63 -39.28
CA GLU A 12 21.35 -11.53 -38.22
C GLU A 12 20.31 -10.45 -38.53
N PRO A 13 19.00 -10.72 -38.40
CA PRO A 13 18.09 -9.68 -37.99
C PRO A 13 18.32 -9.45 -36.49
N SER A 14 19.23 -8.51 -36.21
CA SER A 14 19.25 -7.75 -34.96
C SER A 14 17.83 -7.19 -34.75
N VAL A 15 17.03 -7.88 -33.94
CA VAL A 15 15.77 -7.33 -33.43
C VAL A 15 16.17 -6.29 -32.39
N LYS A 16 16.60 -5.12 -32.88
CA LYS A 16 16.43 -3.86 -32.18
C LYS A 16 14.93 -3.68 -32.05
N GLY A 17 14.35 -4.25 -31.00
CA GLY A 17 13.08 -3.79 -30.49
C GLY A 17 13.26 -2.31 -30.22
N SER A 18 12.85 -1.48 -31.17
CA SER A 18 12.69 -0.06 -30.95
C SER A 18 11.67 0.06 -29.84
N PHE A 19 12.13 0.21 -28.61
CA PHE A 19 11.36 0.86 -27.58
C PHE A 19 11.07 2.25 -28.14
N THR A 20 9.92 2.38 -28.78
CA THR A 20 9.26 3.66 -28.91
C THR A 20 8.95 4.08 -27.47
N PRO A 21 9.55 5.16 -26.93
CA PRO A 21 9.07 5.68 -25.67
C PRO A 21 7.66 6.16 -25.95
N PHE A 22 6.68 5.55 -25.28
CA PHE A 22 5.30 5.99 -25.28
C PHE A 22 5.28 7.40 -24.67
N LEU A 23 5.38 8.39 -25.53
CA LEU A 23 5.40 9.80 -25.19
C LEU A 23 3.98 10.17 -24.76
N GLY A 24 3.78 10.33 -23.45
CA GLY A 24 2.48 10.78 -22.94
C GLY A 24 2.18 10.60 -21.45
N GLN A 25 3.11 10.10 -20.63
CA GLN A 25 2.95 10.16 -19.18
C GLN A 25 3.87 11.22 -18.61
N ASN A 26 3.25 12.23 -17.99
CA ASN A 26 3.91 13.17 -17.09
C ASN A 26 4.48 12.34 -15.92
N PHE A 27 5.69 11.81 -16.09
CA PHE A 27 6.41 11.20 -14.98
C PHE A 27 6.72 12.31 -13.99
N ILE A 28 6.07 12.25 -12.85
CA ILE A 28 6.39 13.09 -11.70
C ILE A 28 7.88 12.92 -11.43
N SER A 29 8.60 14.03 -11.38
CA SER A 29 10.03 14.00 -11.06
C SER A 29 10.16 13.36 -9.69
N ALA A 30 11.15 12.49 -9.49
CA ALA A 30 11.40 11.87 -8.18
C ALA A 30 11.61 12.90 -7.04
N LYS A 31 11.82 14.17 -7.39
CA LYS A 31 11.90 15.32 -6.49
C LYS A 31 10.55 15.79 -5.92
N ASP A 32 9.45 15.53 -6.63
CA ASP A 32 8.10 15.98 -6.26
C ASP A 32 7.34 14.90 -5.47
N ILE A 33 7.90 13.70 -5.38
CA ILE A 33 7.36 12.61 -4.56
C ILE A 33 7.82 12.84 -3.11
N PRO A 34 6.90 12.87 -2.12
CA PRO A 34 7.25 13.05 -0.71
C PRO A 34 8.32 12.04 -0.28
N LYS A 35 9.27 12.51 0.54
CA LYS A 35 10.39 11.66 1.02
C LYS A 35 9.83 10.56 1.92
N LEU A 36 10.51 9.42 1.99
CA LEU A 36 10.02 8.26 2.79
C LEU A 36 9.71 8.63 4.25
N GLU A 37 10.42 9.61 4.83
CA GLU A 37 10.20 10.14 6.18
C GLU A 37 8.85 10.85 6.37
N GLU A 38 8.26 11.35 5.28
CA GLU A 38 6.95 12.02 5.26
C GLU A 38 5.79 11.02 5.09
N TRP A 39 6.10 9.75 4.77
CA TRP A 39 5.09 8.73 4.61
C TRP A 39 4.77 8.05 5.95
N PRO A 40 3.50 7.67 6.17
CA PRO A 40 3.09 6.97 7.38
C PRO A 40 3.73 5.58 7.48
N THR A 41 4.05 5.14 8.71
CA THR A 41 4.54 3.77 8.97
C THR A 41 3.48 2.91 9.63
N PHE A 42 3.48 1.61 9.35
CA PHE A 42 2.47 0.68 9.85
C PHE A 42 3.10 -0.62 10.37
N SER A 43 2.89 -0.93 11.64
CA SER A 43 3.43 -2.13 12.30
C SER A 43 2.56 -3.37 12.19
N GLY A 44 1.27 -3.21 11.87
CA GLY A 44 0.30 -4.30 11.98
C GLY A 44 -0.13 -4.62 13.41
N GLU A 45 0.28 -3.81 14.39
CA GLU A 45 -0.04 -3.94 15.81
C GLU A 45 -0.82 -2.70 16.26
N GLY A 46 -1.91 -2.88 17.03
CA GLY A 46 -2.74 -1.79 17.55
C GLY A 46 -4.14 -1.73 16.95
N GLU A 47 -4.91 -0.72 17.38
CA GLU A 47 -6.37 -0.67 17.21
C GLU A 47 -6.79 0.07 15.92
N TYR A 48 -5.95 0.94 15.33
CA TYR A 48 -6.37 1.85 14.22
C TYR A 48 -5.38 2.08 13.07
N ASN A 49 -4.24 1.41 13.01
CA ASN A 49 -3.16 1.91 12.15
C ASN A 49 -3.36 1.65 10.64
N HIS A 50 -4.22 0.71 10.22
CA HIS A 50 -4.32 0.32 8.80
C HIS A 50 -5.23 1.25 7.98
N ILE A 51 -6.33 1.74 8.57
CA ILE A 51 -7.24 2.69 7.91
C ILE A 51 -6.56 4.05 7.74
N GLU A 52 -5.87 4.53 8.78
CA GLU A 52 -5.09 5.77 8.70
C GLU A 52 -3.96 5.68 7.67
N LEU A 53 -3.28 4.52 7.58
CA LEU A 53 -2.26 4.29 6.55
C LEU A 53 -2.86 4.40 5.14
N ILE A 54 -3.97 3.69 4.90
CA ILE A 54 -4.64 3.69 3.60
C ILE A 54 -5.09 5.11 3.22
N ARG A 55 -5.80 5.81 4.11
CA ARG A 55 -6.26 7.20 3.87
C ARG A 55 -5.11 8.15 3.61
N SER A 56 -4.04 8.05 4.37
CA SER A 56 -2.87 8.91 4.19
C SER A 56 -2.20 8.67 2.83
N ILE A 57 -2.08 7.41 2.40
CA ILE A 57 -1.53 7.08 1.08
C ILE A 57 -2.48 7.56 -0.03
N ASP A 58 -3.80 7.40 0.14
CA ASP A 58 -4.80 7.87 -0.84
C ASP A 58 -4.75 9.41 -0.98
N MET A 59 -4.65 10.17 0.12
CA MET A 59 -4.45 11.62 0.06
C MET A 59 -3.15 12.00 -0.67
N LEU A 60 -2.03 11.32 -0.37
CA LEU A 60 -0.77 11.56 -1.08
C LEU A 60 -0.85 11.21 -2.56
N GLN A 61 -1.59 10.16 -2.91
CA GLN A 61 -1.83 9.77 -4.29
C GLN A 61 -2.64 10.83 -5.03
N GLU A 62 -3.67 11.40 -4.40
CA GLU A 62 -4.51 12.46 -4.98
C GLU A 62 -3.74 13.77 -5.11
N ASP A 63 -3.06 14.21 -4.05
CA ASP A 63 -2.37 15.51 -3.99
C ASP A 63 -1.16 15.58 -4.93
N PHE A 64 -0.42 14.47 -5.06
CA PHE A 64 0.83 14.41 -5.83
C PHE A 64 0.71 13.55 -7.08
N HIS A 65 -0.49 13.04 -7.43
CA HIS A 65 -0.74 12.17 -8.59
C HIS A 65 0.17 10.92 -8.67
N ILE A 66 0.54 10.36 -7.52
CA ILE A 66 1.56 9.32 -7.42
C ILE A 66 1.09 8.02 -8.11
N PRO A 67 1.89 7.43 -9.02
CA PRO A 67 1.52 6.18 -9.67
C PRO A 67 1.56 5.01 -8.68
N ASP A 68 0.67 4.04 -8.88
CA ASP A 68 0.55 2.83 -8.06
C ASP A 68 1.88 2.09 -7.89
N GLU A 69 2.71 2.04 -8.94
CA GLU A 69 4.01 1.37 -8.90
C GLU A 69 4.95 1.97 -7.84
N THR A 70 4.91 3.30 -7.67
CA THR A 70 5.68 4.01 -6.65
C THR A 70 5.15 3.70 -5.27
N ILE A 71 3.83 3.73 -5.09
CA ILE A 71 3.17 3.41 -3.81
C ILE A 71 3.54 1.99 -3.39
N VAL A 72 3.33 1.01 -4.28
CA VAL A 72 3.60 -0.40 -4.04
C VAL A 72 5.11 -0.67 -3.86
N GLY A 73 5.96 0.11 -4.53
CA GLY A 73 7.41 0.12 -4.29
C GLY A 73 7.78 0.52 -2.86
N LYS A 74 7.09 1.51 -2.30
CA LYS A 74 7.33 2.02 -0.95
C LYS A 74 6.72 1.16 0.17
N LEU A 75 5.67 0.37 -0.09
CA LEU A 75 4.97 -0.41 0.94
C LEU A 75 5.90 -1.25 1.83
N TYR A 76 6.94 -1.88 1.26
CA TYR A 76 7.90 -2.66 2.05
C TYR A 76 8.63 -1.85 3.14
N SER A 77 8.89 -0.57 2.86
CA SER A 77 9.53 0.35 3.82
C SER A 77 8.55 0.98 4.80
N LEU A 78 7.29 1.17 4.41
CA LEU A 78 6.24 1.69 5.29
C LEU A 78 5.82 0.65 6.32
N PHE A 79 5.87 -0.63 5.95
CA PHE A 79 5.56 -1.71 6.87
C PHE A 79 6.71 -2.02 7.82
N THR A 80 6.37 -2.19 9.10
CA THR A 80 7.28 -2.59 10.16
C THR A 80 6.76 -3.85 10.86
N ARG A 81 7.63 -4.53 11.63
CA ARG A 81 7.28 -5.69 12.47
C ARG A 81 6.45 -6.76 11.74
N THR A 82 5.21 -6.95 12.19
CA THR A 82 4.32 -8.04 11.80
C THR A 82 3.70 -7.77 10.42
N ALA A 83 3.37 -6.51 10.12
CA ALA A 83 2.95 -6.10 8.78
C ALA A 83 4.03 -6.33 7.74
N LYS A 84 5.30 -6.04 8.06
CA LYS A 84 6.41 -6.24 7.12
C LYS A 84 6.59 -7.70 6.74
N LYS A 85 6.53 -8.60 7.73
CA LYS A 85 6.62 -10.06 7.51
C LYS A 85 5.45 -10.57 6.66
N TRP A 86 4.23 -10.12 6.94
CA TRP A 86 3.05 -10.47 6.15
C TRP A 86 3.17 -10.01 4.70
N TYR A 87 3.55 -8.75 4.48
CA TYR A 87 3.70 -8.18 3.15
C TYR A 87 4.75 -8.92 2.32
N TYR A 88 5.90 -9.21 2.94
CA TYR A 88 6.97 -9.96 2.29
C TYR A 88 6.50 -11.34 1.81
N LYS A 89 5.77 -12.07 2.65
CA LYS A 89 5.21 -13.37 2.29
C LYS A 89 4.17 -13.26 1.16
N MET A 90 3.21 -12.34 1.28
CA MET A 90 2.18 -12.14 0.26
C MET A 90 2.79 -11.81 -1.11
N ARG A 91 3.82 -10.97 -1.13
CA ARG A 91 4.49 -10.56 -2.38
C ARG A 91 5.29 -11.70 -3.02
N GLN A 92 5.81 -12.64 -2.23
CA GLN A 92 6.42 -13.87 -2.77
C GLN A 92 5.38 -14.81 -3.38
N ASP A 93 4.23 -14.96 -2.72
CA ASP A 93 3.21 -15.94 -3.11
C ASP A 93 2.37 -15.47 -4.32
N LEU A 94 2.04 -14.17 -4.40
CA LEU A 94 1.06 -13.62 -5.36
C LEU A 94 1.68 -12.69 -6.41
N GLY A 95 2.91 -12.22 -6.19
CA GLY A 95 3.63 -11.38 -7.15
C GLY A 95 3.29 -9.88 -7.09
N LYS A 96 3.24 -9.22 -8.26
CA LYS A 96 3.00 -7.77 -8.36
C LYS A 96 1.50 -7.50 -8.55
N HIS A 97 0.98 -6.60 -7.72
CA HIS A 97 -0.39 -6.10 -7.77
C HIS A 97 -0.39 -4.58 -7.59
N ASP A 98 -1.47 -3.95 -8.04
CA ASP A 98 -1.76 -2.52 -7.96
C ASP A 98 -2.19 -2.10 -6.55
N TRP A 99 -2.27 -0.78 -6.31
CA TRP A 99 -2.56 -0.26 -4.98
C TRP A 99 -3.97 -0.63 -4.51
N SER A 100 -4.95 -0.65 -5.43
CA SER A 100 -6.34 -0.99 -5.12
C SER A 100 -6.49 -2.40 -4.53
N TRP A 101 -5.75 -3.36 -5.09
CA TRP A 101 -5.71 -4.73 -4.60
C TRP A 101 -5.06 -4.81 -3.22
N TRP A 102 -3.93 -4.13 -3.01
CA TRP A 102 -3.27 -4.08 -1.71
C TRP A 102 -4.16 -3.47 -0.62
N LYS A 103 -4.95 -2.44 -0.93
CA LYS A 103 -5.95 -1.90 0.00
C LYS A 103 -6.94 -2.96 0.44
N SER A 104 -7.48 -3.71 -0.52
CA SER A 104 -8.46 -4.77 -0.26
C SER A 104 -7.88 -5.88 0.61
N GLU A 105 -6.64 -6.30 0.37
CA GLU A 105 -5.96 -7.30 1.19
C GLU A 105 -5.62 -6.78 2.59
N MET A 106 -5.20 -5.53 2.71
CA MET A 106 -4.98 -4.91 4.02
C MET A 106 -6.27 -4.86 4.84
N ILE A 107 -7.37 -4.44 4.23
CA ILE A 107 -8.69 -4.44 4.87
C ILE A 107 -9.07 -5.88 5.24
N THR A 108 -8.95 -6.84 4.33
CA THR A 108 -9.27 -8.24 4.62
C THR A 108 -8.44 -8.80 5.76
N LYS A 109 -7.14 -8.48 5.81
CA LYS A 109 -6.24 -8.98 6.85
C LYS A 109 -6.52 -8.38 8.23
N TRP A 110 -6.69 -7.06 8.30
CA TRP A 110 -6.73 -6.30 9.56
C TRP A 110 -8.12 -5.78 9.98
N ALA A 111 -9.08 -5.69 9.06
CA ALA A 111 -10.48 -5.40 9.36
C ALA A 111 -11.31 -6.66 9.70
N ASN A 112 -10.66 -7.81 9.89
CA ASN A 112 -11.30 -9.06 10.33
C ASN A 112 -12.09 -8.87 11.64
N ASN A 113 -13.09 -9.74 11.87
CA ASN A 113 -13.98 -9.69 13.05
C ASN A 113 -13.26 -9.57 14.40
N SER A 114 -12.03 -10.08 14.54
CA SER A 114 -11.24 -9.88 15.76
C SER A 114 -10.72 -8.45 15.94
N GLY A 115 -10.50 -7.70 14.86
CA GLY A 115 -10.19 -6.27 14.89
C GLY A 115 -11.42 -5.46 15.27
N ARG A 116 -12.57 -5.76 14.65
CA ARG A 116 -13.88 -5.19 15.04
C ARG A 116 -14.22 -5.48 16.50
N PHE A 117 -14.06 -6.73 16.95
CA PHE A 117 -14.28 -7.12 18.33
C PHE A 117 -13.33 -6.45 19.32
N LYS A 118 -12.06 -6.19 18.94
CA LYS A 118 -11.15 -5.38 19.76
C LYS A 118 -11.60 -3.92 19.83
N ILE A 119 -12.07 -3.37 18.72
CA ILE A 119 -12.63 -2.00 18.66
C ILE A 119 -13.90 -1.90 19.52
N GLU A 120 -14.81 -2.86 19.41
CA GLU A 120 -16.03 -2.99 20.22
C GLU A 120 -15.68 -3.14 21.70
N ASN A 121 -14.82 -4.10 22.05
CA ASN A 121 -14.41 -4.32 23.44
C ASN A 121 -13.66 -3.10 24.02
N ALA A 122 -12.83 -2.41 23.24
CA ALA A 122 -12.16 -1.18 23.67
C ALA A 122 -13.13 0.00 23.80
N PHE A 123 -14.19 0.04 22.99
CA PHE A 123 -15.28 1.00 23.09
C PHE A 123 -16.12 0.75 24.35
N GLU A 124 -16.49 -0.50 24.62
CA GLU A 124 -17.27 -0.94 25.79
C GLU A 124 -16.49 -0.77 27.10
N SER A 125 -15.20 -1.13 27.11
CA SER A 125 -14.33 -1.00 28.28
C SER A 125 -13.86 0.44 28.54
N ALA A 126 -14.00 1.34 27.57
CA ALA A 126 -13.79 2.78 27.77
C ALA A 126 -14.99 3.42 28.48
N ILE A 127 -15.20 3.01 29.73
CA ILE A 127 -16.10 3.68 30.65
C ILE A 127 -15.45 5.00 31.04
N PHE A 128 -16.14 6.10 30.74
CA PHE A 128 -15.67 7.44 31.05
C PHE A 128 -15.51 7.59 32.58
N ASN A 129 -14.30 7.91 33.03
CA ASN A 129 -14.03 8.17 34.43
C ASN A 129 -13.85 9.68 34.66
N SER A 130 -14.81 10.33 35.31
CA SER A 130 -14.81 11.79 35.51
C SER A 130 -13.64 12.34 36.34
N GLN A 131 -12.92 11.47 37.05
CA GLN A 131 -11.75 11.84 37.87
C GLN A 131 -10.43 11.67 37.11
N LYS A 132 -10.38 10.82 36.08
CA LYS A 132 -9.15 10.46 35.35
C LYS A 132 -9.13 10.94 33.90
N ASP A 133 -10.28 11.09 33.27
CA ASP A 133 -10.38 11.35 31.83
C ASP A 133 -10.77 12.80 31.54
N LYS A 134 -10.04 13.43 30.63
CA LYS A 134 -10.50 14.68 30.01
C LYS A 134 -11.64 14.36 29.05
N LEU A 135 -12.84 14.88 29.35
CA LEU A 135 -14.09 14.69 28.58
C LEU A 135 -13.90 14.73 27.06
N LEU A 136 -13.20 15.76 26.55
CA LEU A 136 -12.96 15.97 25.13
C LEU A 136 -12.15 14.83 24.48
N ILE A 137 -11.11 14.35 25.15
CA ILE A 137 -10.24 13.29 24.60
C ILE A 137 -10.99 11.95 24.56
N GLY A 138 -11.78 11.66 25.59
CA GLY A 138 -12.62 10.45 25.63
C GLY A 138 -13.71 10.46 24.56
N PHE A 139 -14.32 11.62 24.32
CA PHE A 139 -15.34 11.79 23.28
C PHE A 139 -14.76 11.63 21.87
N PHE A 140 -13.64 12.28 21.55
CA PHE A 140 -13.00 12.14 20.23
C PHE A 140 -12.56 10.70 19.96
N LYS A 141 -11.97 10.02 20.95
CA LYS A 141 -11.65 8.60 20.83
C LYS A 141 -12.89 7.78 20.48
N LYS A 142 -13.99 7.91 21.22
CA LYS A 142 -15.23 7.17 20.93
C LYS A 142 -15.81 7.47 19.55
N LYS A 143 -15.75 8.73 19.10
CA LYS A 143 -16.15 9.11 17.74
C LYS A 143 -15.30 8.39 16.68
N ASP A 144 -13.98 8.38 16.85
CA ASP A 144 -13.08 7.73 15.89
C ASP A 144 -13.29 6.21 15.84
N ARG A 145 -13.61 5.57 16.98
CA ARG A 145 -14.00 4.14 17.02
C ARG A 145 -15.28 3.86 16.24
N LEU A 146 -16.30 4.69 16.40
CA LEU A 146 -17.58 4.57 15.69
C LEU A 146 -17.39 4.69 14.16
N SER A 147 -16.58 5.65 13.71
CA SER A 147 -16.26 5.82 12.29
C SER A 147 -15.48 4.66 11.67
N ALA A 148 -14.80 3.83 12.49
CA ALA A 148 -14.10 2.64 12.01
C ALA A 148 -15.03 1.42 11.90
N LEU A 149 -16.09 1.34 12.72
CA LEU A 149 -17.09 0.27 12.66
C LEU A 149 -18.11 0.48 11.54
N HIS A 150 -18.43 1.75 11.26
CA HIS A 150 -19.34 2.16 10.19
C HIS A 150 -18.65 3.18 9.27
N PRO A 151 -17.75 2.73 8.38
CA PRO A 151 -17.27 3.59 7.31
C PRO A 151 -18.42 3.86 6.32
N ASP A 152 -18.64 5.14 5.99
CA ASP A 152 -19.56 5.55 4.91
C ASP A 152 -19.13 5.01 3.54
#